data_AF-A0A5K1C394-F1
#
_entry.id   AF-A0A5K1C394-F1
#
_cell.length_a   1.000
_cell.length_b   1.000
_cell.length_c   1.000
_cell.angle_alpha   90.00
_cell.angle_beta   90.00
_cell.angle_gamma   90.00
#
_symmetry.space_group_name_H-M   'P 1'
#
loop_
_entity.id
_entity.type
_entity.pdbx_description
1 polymer ?
#
loop_
_entity_poly.entity_id
_entity_poly.type
_entity_poly.pdbx_seq_one_letter_code
_entity_poly.pdbx_strand_id
1 'polypeptide(L)' 'YLQKNSISGKIPAELGNLPSLGRLDLSNNNLSGPLPDSLFHLTSINYL' A
#
# COMPACT_ATOMS: atom_id res chain seq x y z
N TYR A 1 -3.50 3.02 -8.19
CA TYR A 1 -3.48 4.49 -8.10
C TYR A 1 -4.59 4.93 -7.18
N LEU A 2 -4.27 5.21 -5.92
CA LEU A 2 -5.21 5.73 -4.93
C LEU A 2 -4.71 7.06 -4.33
N GLN A 3 -3.72 7.68 -4.98
CA GLN A 3 -3.15 8.93 -4.53
C GLN A 3 -4.15 10.08 -4.58
N LYS A 4 -3.98 11.06 -3.69
CA LYS A 4 -4.79 12.29 -3.61
C LYS A 4 -6.27 12.02 -3.32
N ASN A 5 -6.54 11.18 -2.33
CA ASN A 5 -7.88 10.95 -1.80
C ASN A 5 -7.93 11.27 -0.31
N SER A 6 -9.11 11.13 0.29
CA SER A 6 -9.31 11.27 1.75
C SER A 6 -9.37 9.92 2.45
N ILE A 7 -8.69 8.90 1.92
CA ILE A 7 -8.66 7.56 2.54
C ILE A 7 -7.94 7.68 3.88
N SER A 8 -8.53 7.13 4.93
CA SER A 8 -8.00 7.19 6.29
C SER A 8 -7.97 5.82 6.95
N GLY A 9 -7.27 5.74 8.08
CA GLY A 9 -7.04 4.48 8.80
C GLY A 9 -5.76 3.78 8.36
N LYS A 10 -5.66 2.49 8.69
CA LYS A 10 -4.45 1.68 8.49
C LYS A 10 -4.38 1.11 7.09
N ILE A 11 -3.17 0.85 6.61
CA ILE A 11 -2.97 0.08 5.38
C ILE A 11 -3.34 -1.39 5.67
N PRO A 12 -4.23 -2.03 4.89
CA PRO A 12 -4.60 -3.43 5.08
C PRO A 12 -3.41 -4.35 4.78
N ALA A 13 -3.20 -5.39 5.61
CA ALA A 13 -2.12 -6.34 5.42
C ALA A 13 -2.31 -7.20 4.16
N GLU A 14 -3.54 -7.34 3.70
CA GLU A 14 -3.95 -8.12 2.54
C GLU A 14 -3.36 -7.56 1.23
N LEU A 15 -2.95 -6.28 1.20
CA LEU A 15 -2.23 -5.72 0.05
C LEU A 15 -0.92 -6.45 -0.23
N GLY A 16 -0.27 -6.99 0.81
CA GLY A 16 0.95 -7.80 0.69
C GLY A 16 0.74 -9.16 0.01
N ASN A 17 -0.50 -9.60 -0.16
CA ASN A 17 -0.85 -10.88 -0.80
C ASN A 17 -1.12 -10.73 -2.31
N LEU A 18 -0.66 -9.63 -2.91
CA LEU A 18 -0.82 -9.34 -4.34
C LEU A 18 0.52 -9.51 -5.06
N PRO A 19 0.93 -10.74 -5.42
CA PRO A 19 2.29 -11.01 -5.93
C PRO A 19 2.57 -10.32 -7.26
N SER A 20 1.53 -10.00 -8.04
CA SER A 20 1.66 -9.29 -9.33
C SER A 20 1.54 -7.76 -9.20
N LEU A 21 1.48 -7.21 -7.99
CA LEU A 21 1.33 -5.77 -7.78
C LEU A 21 2.62 -5.04 -8.19
N GLY A 22 2.59 -4.43 -9.38
CA GLY A 22 3.74 -3.71 -9.93
C GLY A 22 3.91 -2.29 -9.41
N ARG A 23 2.81 -1.65 -9.02
CA ARG A 23 2.78 -0.27 -8.54
C ARG A 23 1.72 -0.08 -7.47
N LEU A 24 2.14 0.43 -6.32
CA LEU A 24 1.26 0.95 -5.28
C LEU A 24 1.54 2.44 -5.16
N ASP A 25 0.50 3.26 -5.08
CA ASP A 25 0.67 4.70 -4.83
C ASP A 25 -0.48 5.12 -3.93
N LEU A 26 -0.14 5.35 -2.66
CA LEU A 26 -1.03 5.75 -1.58
C LEU A 26 -0.73 7.18 -1.12
N SER A 27 0.13 7.91 -1.83
CA SER A 27 0.56 9.25 -1.46
C SER A 27 -0.62 10.23 -1.39
N ASN A 28 -0.50 11.28 -0.56
CA ASN A 28 -1.55 12.27 -0.38
C ASN A 28 -2.90 11.66 0.05
N ASN A 29 -2.86 10.85 1.12
CA ASN A 29 -4.04 10.34 1.84
C ASN A 29 -3.88 10.62 3.34
N ASN A 30 -4.91 10.31 4.13
CA ASN A 30 -4.95 10.47 5.58
C ASN A 30 -4.70 9.13 6.31
N LEU A 31 -3.85 8.27 5.75
CA LEU A 31 -3.49 6.97 6.31
C LEU A 31 -2.67 7.14 7.59
N SER A 32 -2.89 6.28 8.57
CA SER A 32 -2.25 6.32 9.89
C SER A 32 -2.06 4.93 10.48
N GLY A 33 -1.19 4.81 11.50
CA GLY A 33 -0.82 3.53 12.09
C GLY A 33 0.42 2.90 11.43
N PRO A 34 0.78 1.67 11.83
CA PRO A 34 2.01 1.02 11.37
C PRO A 34 1.90 0.56 9.91
N LEU A 35 3.05 0.51 9.24
CA LEU A 35 3.19 -0.14 7.95
C LEU A 35 3.06 -1.66 8.15
N PRO A 36 2.20 -2.38 7.41
CA PRO A 36 2.11 -3.83 7.50
C PRO A 36 3.38 -4.51 6.97
N ASP A 37 3.94 -5.46 7.72
CA ASP A 37 5.11 -6.23 7.29
C ASP A 37 4.86 -7.01 6.00
N SER A 38 3.61 -7.37 5.73
CA SER A 38 3.21 -8.05 4.50
C SER A 38 3.50 -7.23 3.24
N LEU A 39 3.63 -5.90 3.32
CA LEU A 39 4.05 -5.09 2.17
C LEU A 39 5.49 -5.44 1.72
N PHE A 40 6.33 -5.96 2.61
CA PHE A 40 7.66 -6.45 2.24
C PHE A 40 7.61 -7.78 1.47
N HIS A 41 6.46 -8.46 1.40
CA HIS A 41 6.26 -9.64 0.55
C HIS A 41 5.94 -9.32 -0.90
N LEU A 42 5.78 -8.03 -1.25
CA LEU A 42 5.52 -7.59 -2.63
C LEU A 42 6.78 -7.74 -3.49
N THR A 43 6.95 -8.89 -4.10
CA THR A 43 8.16 -9.21 -4.89
C THR A 43 8.22 -8.52 -6.25
N SER A 44 7.07 -8.12 -6.81
CA SER A 44 6.99 -7.51 -8.14
C SER A 44 6.81 -5.99 -8.11
N ILE A 45 6.91 -5.35 -6.95
CA ILE A 45 6.72 -3.90 -6.84
C ILE A 45 7.93 -3.16 -7.42
N ASN A 46 7.66 -2.22 -8.32
CA ASN A 46 8.67 -1.38 -8.95
C ASN A 46 8.50 0.11 -8.60
N TYR A 47 7.34 0.46 -8.03
CA TYR A 47 7.02 1.83 -7.62
C TYR A 47 6.08 1.78 -6.40
N LEU A 48 6.44 2.54 -5.36
CA LEU A 48 5.73 2.64 -4.09
C LEU A 48 5.52 4.11 -3.72
#